data_AF-A0A8T4N0V0-F1
#
_entry.id   AF-A0A8T4N0V0-F1
#
_cell.length_a   1.000
_cell.length_b   1.000
_cell.length_c   1.000
_cell.angle_alpha   90.00
_cell.angle_beta   90.00
_cell.angle_gamma   90.00
#
_symmetry.space_group_name_H-M   'P 1'
#
loop_
_entity.id
_entity.type
_entity.pdbx_description
1 polymer ?
#
loop_
_entity_poly.entity_id
_entity_poly.type
_entity_poly.pdbx_seq_one_letter_code
_entity_poly.pdbx_strand_id
1 'polypeptide(L)' 'MPEIQIKVKGYRCNNCDNEWLPRSPKEKPLICPKCKSARWDKEPRKKKN' A
#
# COMPACT_ATOMS: atom_id res chain seq x y z
N MET A 1 -21.97 -5.15 -25.33
CA MET A 1 -20.54 -4.88 -25.09
C MET A 1 -20.13 -5.73 -23.89
N PRO A 2 -19.07 -6.56 -23.94
CA PRO A 2 -18.69 -7.37 -22.80
C PRO A 2 -18.04 -6.48 -21.73
N GLU A 3 -18.73 -6.31 -20.60
CA GLU A 3 -18.19 -5.62 -19.42
C GLU A 3 -17.58 -6.67 -18.48
N ILE A 4 -16.34 -6.44 -18.03
CA ILE A 4 -15.65 -7.31 -17.06
C ILE A 4 -15.18 -6.51 -15.85
N GLN A 5 -15.32 -7.10 -14.66
CA GLN A 5 -14.82 -6.51 -13.41
C GLN A 5 -13.43 -7.07 -13.10
N ILE A 6 -12.42 -6.19 -13.04
CA ILE A 6 -11.04 -6.57 -12.73
C ILE A 6 -10.76 -6.25 -11.25
N LYS A 7 -10.62 -7.30 -10.42
CA LYS A 7 -10.17 -7.17 -9.03
C LYS A 7 -8.64 -7.20 -8.98
N VAL A 8 -8.02 -6.04 -8.75
CA VAL A 8 -6.57 -5.91 -8.60
C VAL A 8 -6.16 -5.91 -7.13
N LYS A 9 -5.02 -6.53 -6.81
CA LYS A 9 -4.42 -6.47 -5.46
C LYS A 9 -3.57 -5.21 -5.35
N GLY A 10 -3.99 -4.27 -4.51
CA GLY A 10 -3.23 -3.06 -4.16
C GLY A 10 -2.54 -3.18 -2.81
N TYR A 11 -1.72 -2.19 -2.50
CA TYR A 11 -1.11 -1.98 -1.19
C TYR A 11 -1.71 -0.75 -0.52
N ARG A 12 -1.97 -0.86 0.78
CA ARG A 12 -2.39 0.26 1.64
C ARG A 12 -1.33 0.51 2.69
N CYS A 13 -0.95 1.77 2.88
CA CYS A 13 -0.03 2.15 3.94
C CYS A 13 -0.80 2.36 5.25
N ASN A 14 -0.43 1.62 6.30
CA ASN A 14 -1.04 1.73 7.63
C ASN A 14 -0.73 3.04 8.37
N ASN A 15 0.24 3.83 7.89
CA ASN A 15 0.65 5.08 8.54
C ASN A 15 0.01 6.34 7.95
N CYS A 16 -0.37 6.33 6.67
CA CYS A 16 -0.87 7.53 5.97
C CYS A 16 -2.10 7.23 5.10
N ASP A 17 -2.62 6.01 5.21
CA ASP A 17 -3.79 5.49 4.49
C ASP A 17 -3.72 5.59 2.96
N ASN A 18 -2.53 5.82 2.40
CA ASN A 18 -2.39 5.87 0.96
C ASN A 18 -2.52 4.48 0.36
N GLU A 19 -3.32 4.36 -0.68
CA GLU A 19 -3.49 3.14 -1.46
C GLU A 19 -2.76 3.30 -2.80
N TRP A 20 -2.04 2.27 -3.22
CA TRP A 20 -1.39 2.26 -4.53
C TRP A 20 -1.33 0.85 -5.10
N LEU A 21 -1.30 0.79 -6.43
CA LEU A 21 -1.09 -0.45 -7.13
C LEU A 21 0.41 -0.69 -7.30
N PRO A 22 0.92 -1.91 -7.06
CA PRO A 22 2.29 -2.24 -7.39
C PRO A 22 2.51 -2.15 -8.89
N ARG A 23 3.63 -1.55 -9.29
CA ARG A 23 4.05 -1.54 -10.70
C ARG A 23 4.58 -2.90 -11.16
N SER A 24 5.16 -3.67 -10.24
CA SER A 24 5.72 -4.99 -10.49
C SER A 24 5.06 -6.00 -9.54
N PRO A 25 4.49 -7.12 -10.04
CA PRO A 25 3.90 -8.15 -9.19
C PRO A 25 4.95 -8.91 -8.34
N LYS A 26 6.23 -8.82 -8.70
CA LYS A 26 7.34 -9.48 -7.98
C LYS A 26 7.99 -8.60 -6.92
N GLU A 27 7.87 -7.28 -7.01
CA GLU A 27 8.56 -6.37 -6.09
C GLU A 27 7.57 -5.80 -5.08
N LYS A 28 7.62 -6.32 -3.86
CA LYS A 28 6.92 -5.72 -2.73
C LYS A 28 7.50 -4.31 -2.53
N PRO A 29 6.68 -3.24 -2.47
CA PRO A 29 7.19 -1.91 -2.22
C PRO A 29 7.92 -1.91 -0.88
N LEU A 30 9.18 -1.46 -0.85
CA LEU A 30 9.91 -1.32 0.41
C LEU A 30 9.46 -0.07 1.17
N ILE A 31 8.93 0.91 0.44
CA ILE A 31 8.64 2.26 0.94
C ILE A 31 7.28 2.74 0.40
N CYS A 32 6.49 3.42 1.23
CA CYS A 32 5.27 4.07 0.77
C CYS A 32 5.59 5.25 -0.16
N PRO A 33 4.96 5.37 -1.35
CA PRO A 33 5.22 6.46 -2.29
C PRO A 33 4.81 7.84 -1.77
N LYS A 34 3.89 7.93 -0.80
CA LYS A 34 3.38 9.20 -0.24
C LYS A 34 4.22 9.70 0.92
N CYS A 35 4.31 8.93 2.00
CA CYS A 35 5.02 9.35 3.22
C CYS A 35 6.50 8.93 3.26
N LYS A 36 6.97 8.16 2.27
CA LYS A 36 8.32 7.59 2.22
C LYS A 36 8.66 6.70 3.44
N SER A 37 7.65 6.22 4.16
CA SER A 37 7.84 5.27 5.27
C SER A 37 8.22 3.89 4.74
N ALA A 38 9.37 3.37 5.18
CA ALA A 38 9.79 1.99 4.93
C ALA A 38 8.98 0.94 5.73
N ARG A 39 8.19 1.39 6.72
CA ARG A 39 7.34 0.55 7.58
C ARG A 39 5.86 0.71 7.24
N TRP A 40 5.55 0.98 5.97
CA TRP A 40 4.19 1.20 5.52
C TRP A 40 3.27 -0.01 5.73
N ASP A 41 3.84 -1.22 5.75
CA ASP A 41 3.14 -2.48 5.99
C ASP A 41 2.99 -2.82 7.47
N LYS A 42 3.72 -2.14 8.36
CA LYS A 42 3.63 -2.35 9.80
C LYS A 42 2.60 -1.41 10.41
N GLU A 43 1.92 -1.88 11.45
CA GLU A 43 1.04 -1.01 12.24
C GLU A 43 1.81 0.21 12.74
N PRO A 44 1.19 1.41 12.70
CA PRO A 44 1.79 2.60 13.29
C PRO A 44 2.10 2.28 14.75
N ARG A 45 3.34 2.53 15.19
CA ARG A 45 3.68 2.39 16.61
C ARG A 45 2.70 3.29 17.36
N LYS A 46 1.79 2.70 18.12
CA LYS A 46 0.93 3.44 19.06
C LYS A 46 1.86 4.39 19.82
N LYS A 47 1.68 5.70 19.64
CA LYS A 47 2.28 6.67 20.54
C LYS A 47 1.70 6.30 21.91
N LYS A 48 2.52 5.69 22.78
CA LYS A 48 2.19 5.59 24.20
C LYS A 48 2.13 7.04 24.69
N ASN A 49 0.91 7.53 24.88
CA ASN A 49 0.67 8.75 25.64
C ASN A 49 0.57 8.39 27.12
#